data_AF-A0A665WNZ6-F1
#
_entry.id   AF-A0A665WNZ6-F1
#
_cell.length_a   1.000
_cell.length_b   1.000
_cell.length_c   1.000
_cell.angle_alpha   90.00
_cell.angle_beta   90.00
_cell.angle_gamma   90.00
#
_symmetry.space_group_name_H-M   'P 1'
#
loop_
_entity.id
_entity.type
_entity.pdbx_description
1 polymer ?
#
loop_
_entity_poly.entity_id
_entity_poly.type
_entity_poly.pdbx_seq_one_letter_code
_entity_poly.pdbx_strand_id
1 'polypeptide(L)'
;GQLYCIYFTIKAHCCFCLCVIVASPSVMASGVTGSVSVALHPLVILNISDHWIRIRSQEGRPMQVIGALIGKQEGRNIEVMNSFELLSHTIDERVHIDKEYYYTKEEQFKQVFKDMEFLGWYTTGGPPDQSDIHIHKQVCEIIESPLFLKLNPMTKHTDLPVSVYESVIDIINGEATMLFAELTYTLATEEAERIGVDHVARMTATGTGENSTVAEHLIAQHSAIKMLHSRVKIILEYVKAVEAGEVPFNHEILREANALCHRLPVLSTTKFKTDFYDQCNDVGLMAYLGTITKTCNSMNQFINKFNVLYDRQGIGRRMRGLFF
;
A
#
# COMPACT_ATOMS: atom_id res chain seq x y z
N GLY A 1 42.49 56.16 -7.98
CA GLY A 1 41.09 55.75 -8.25
C GLY A 1 40.90 54.25 -8.07
N GLN A 2 41.17 53.72 -6.87
CA GLN A 2 41.01 52.28 -6.57
C GLN A 2 40.43 52.02 -5.16
N LEU A 3 39.94 53.05 -4.47
CA LEU A 3 39.25 52.94 -3.18
C LEU A 3 37.75 53.29 -3.23
N TYR A 4 37.25 53.80 -4.36
CA TYR A 4 35.81 54.11 -4.52
C TYR A 4 34.98 52.93 -5.04
N CYS A 5 35.60 51.83 -5.52
CA CYS A 5 34.88 50.64 -5.98
C CYS A 5 34.52 49.63 -4.89
N ILE A 6 35.08 49.74 -3.67
CA ILE A 6 34.84 48.73 -2.61
C ILE A 6 33.57 49.05 -1.79
N TYR A 7 33.20 50.33 -1.67
CA TYR A 7 32.01 50.73 -0.91
C TYR A 7 30.68 50.48 -1.63
N PHE A 8 30.68 50.30 -2.97
CA PHE A 8 29.46 50.02 -3.72
C PHE A 8 29.14 48.51 -3.83
N THR A 9 30.12 47.64 -3.59
CA THR A 9 29.92 46.18 -3.64
C THR A 9 29.41 45.59 -2.32
N ILE A 10 29.62 46.27 -1.18
CA ILE A 10 29.15 45.77 0.13
C ILE A 10 27.68 46.14 0.40
N LYS A 11 27.13 47.17 -0.26
CA LYS A 11 25.72 47.57 -0.08
C LYS A 11 24.74 46.84 -1.01
N ALA A 12 25.23 46.10 -2.01
CA ALA A 12 24.41 45.29 -2.91
C ALA A 12 24.17 43.84 -2.41
N HIS A 13 24.89 43.40 -1.37
CA HIS A 13 24.74 42.05 -0.78
C HIS A 13 23.86 42.00 0.49
N CYS A 14 23.31 43.14 0.93
CA CYS A 14 22.48 43.21 2.14
C CYS A 14 21.01 43.58 1.85
N CYS A 15 20.58 43.46 0.59
CA CYS A 15 19.21 43.73 0.17
C CYS A 15 18.63 42.56 -0.65
N PHE A 16 19.01 41.32 -0.30
CA PHE A 16 18.18 40.18 -0.65
C PHE A 16 17.13 40.07 0.44
N CYS A 17 16.01 40.72 0.17
CA CYS A 17 14.68 40.42 0.68
C CYS A 17 14.69 39.44 1.86
N LEU A 18 14.51 39.97 3.07
CA LEU A 18 13.55 39.34 3.98
C LEU A 18 12.22 39.30 3.21
N CYS A 19 12.09 38.31 2.32
CA CYS A 19 10.82 37.70 2.09
C CYS A 19 10.57 37.04 3.44
N VAL A 20 9.91 37.79 4.32
CA VAL A 20 9.08 37.19 5.36
C VAL A 20 8.22 36.23 4.55
N ILE A 21 8.65 34.96 4.48
CA ILE A 21 7.74 33.87 4.26
C ILE A 21 6.79 34.06 5.42
N VAL A 22 5.69 34.78 5.15
CA VAL A 22 4.49 34.70 5.97
C VAL A 22 4.22 33.21 5.88
N ALA A 23 4.71 32.47 6.87
CA ALA A 23 4.43 31.06 6.98
C ALA A 23 2.91 31.03 7.02
N SER A 24 2.30 30.58 5.93
CA SER A 24 0.89 30.30 5.88
C SER A 24 0.55 29.57 7.17
N PRO A 25 -0.48 29.99 7.92
CA PRO A 25 -0.79 29.37 9.20
C PRO A 25 -0.78 27.87 9.01
N SER A 26 0.10 27.19 9.75
CA SER A 26 0.29 25.75 9.60
C SER A 26 -1.06 25.09 9.81
N VAL A 27 -1.56 24.44 8.77
CA VAL A 27 -2.82 23.69 8.83
C VAL A 27 -2.67 22.37 9.59
N MET A 28 -1.48 22.10 10.13
CA MET A 28 -1.13 20.91 10.88
C MET A 28 -1.21 21.15 12.39
N ALA A 29 -1.84 20.21 13.09
CA ALA A 29 -1.83 20.14 14.55
C ALA A 29 -0.47 19.60 15.01
N SER A 30 0.18 20.30 15.95
CA SER A 30 1.47 19.88 16.50
C SER A 30 1.28 19.14 17.81
N GLY A 31 1.87 17.94 17.94
CA GLY A 31 1.92 17.20 19.21
C GLY A 31 0.67 16.40 19.57
N VAL A 32 -0.26 16.20 18.64
CA VAL A 32 -1.45 15.36 18.83
C VAL A 32 -1.17 13.96 18.26
N THR A 33 -1.34 12.92 19.06
CA THR A 33 -1.22 11.54 18.59
C THR A 33 -2.53 11.07 17.97
N GLY A 34 -2.44 10.41 16.82
CA GLY A 34 -3.58 9.86 16.11
C GLY A 34 -4.53 9.03 16.98
N SER A 35 -5.83 9.29 16.86
CA SER A 35 -6.86 8.60 17.66
C SER A 35 -7.27 7.23 17.11
N VAL A 36 -6.94 6.96 15.85
CA VAL A 36 -7.40 5.80 15.06
C VAL A 36 -6.23 5.07 14.39
N SER A 37 -6.33 3.75 14.25
CA SER A 37 -5.43 2.92 13.45
C SER A 37 -5.99 2.75 12.04
N VAL A 38 -5.18 3.04 11.01
CA VAL A 38 -5.60 2.96 9.60
C VAL A 38 -4.92 1.79 8.90
N ALA A 39 -5.72 0.94 8.29
CA ALA A 39 -5.31 -0.13 7.38
C ALA A 39 -5.68 0.28 5.94
N LEU A 40 -4.68 0.45 5.07
CA LEU A 40 -4.87 0.95 3.70
C LEU A 40 -4.61 -0.17 2.68
N HIS A 41 -5.61 -0.45 1.84
CA HIS A 41 -5.45 -1.41 0.74
C HIS A 41 -4.70 -0.79 -0.46
N PRO A 42 -3.71 -1.49 -1.05
CA PRO A 42 -3.02 -1.09 -2.28
C PRO A 42 -3.94 -0.71 -3.44
N LEU A 43 -5.12 -1.33 -3.57
CA LEU A 43 -6.11 -1.00 -4.59
C LEU A 43 -6.49 0.48 -4.57
N VAL A 44 -6.62 1.09 -3.39
CA VAL A 44 -6.93 2.50 -3.23
C VAL A 44 -5.82 3.38 -3.82
N ILE A 45 -4.56 3.03 -3.56
CA ILE A 45 -3.40 3.76 -4.08
C ILE A 45 -3.38 3.67 -5.62
N LEU A 46 -3.68 2.50 -6.18
CA LEU A 46 -3.77 2.29 -7.62
C LEU A 46 -4.92 3.09 -8.24
N ASN A 47 -6.10 3.10 -7.64
CA ASN A 47 -7.26 3.89 -8.09
C ASN A 47 -6.96 5.38 -8.12
N ILE A 48 -6.33 5.93 -7.07
CA ILE A 48 -5.95 7.35 -7.00
C ILE A 48 -4.91 7.67 -8.08
N SER A 49 -3.93 6.79 -8.26
CA SER A 49 -2.88 6.96 -9.28
C SER A 49 -3.46 6.93 -10.70
N ASP A 50 -4.35 5.98 -10.99
CA ASP A 50 -5.06 5.88 -12.26
C ASP A 50 -5.94 7.11 -12.52
N HIS A 51 -6.71 7.55 -11.51
CA HIS A 51 -7.51 8.77 -11.60
C HIS A 51 -6.66 9.98 -11.95
N TRP A 52 -5.54 10.18 -11.25
CA TRP A 52 -4.63 11.30 -11.54
C TRP A 52 -4.00 11.22 -12.93
N ILE A 53 -3.52 10.03 -13.35
CA ILE A 53 -2.91 9.84 -14.67
C ILE A 53 -3.93 10.08 -15.79
N ARG A 54 -5.17 9.60 -15.63
CA ARG A 54 -6.23 9.79 -16.63
C ARG A 54 -6.59 11.26 -16.79
N ILE A 55 -6.84 11.99 -15.71
CA ILE A 55 -7.17 13.42 -15.78
C ILE A 55 -5.99 14.22 -16.35
N ARG A 56 -4.75 13.92 -15.91
CA ARG A 56 -3.55 14.54 -16.47
C ARG A 56 -3.41 14.30 -17.98
N SER A 57 -3.77 13.11 -18.46
CA SER A 57 -3.74 12.79 -19.88
C SER A 57 -4.82 13.51 -20.69
N GLN A 58 -5.99 13.74 -20.11
CA GLN A 58 -7.10 14.47 -20.76
C GLN A 58 -6.81 15.96 -20.85
N GLU A 59 -6.28 16.55 -19.78
CA GLU A 59 -6.03 17.99 -19.65
C GLU A 59 -4.65 18.41 -20.17
N GLY A 60 -3.74 17.45 -20.40
CA GLY A 60 -2.36 17.72 -20.82
C GLY A 60 -1.47 18.37 -19.76
N ARG A 61 -1.97 18.56 -18.53
CA ARG A 61 -1.26 19.15 -17.39
C ARG A 61 -1.63 18.46 -16.08
N PRO A 62 -0.76 18.47 -15.05
CA PRO A 62 -1.11 17.97 -13.73
C PRO A 62 -2.31 18.73 -13.16
N MET A 63 -3.33 17.99 -12.74
CA MET A 63 -4.53 18.51 -12.09
C MET A 63 -4.69 17.85 -10.74
N GLN A 64 -5.22 18.59 -9.77
CA GLN A 64 -5.66 18.03 -8.50
C GLN A 64 -6.90 17.17 -8.76
N VAL A 65 -6.88 15.93 -8.28
CA VAL A 65 -8.04 15.04 -8.31
C VAL A 65 -8.61 14.88 -6.91
N ILE A 66 -9.92 14.68 -6.79
CA ILE A 66 -10.62 14.52 -5.52
C ILE A 66 -11.50 13.28 -5.61
N GLY A 67 -11.56 12.49 -4.54
CA GLY A 67 -12.47 11.37 -4.49
C GLY A 67 -12.79 10.89 -3.09
N ALA A 68 -13.68 9.91 -3.02
CA ALA A 68 -14.19 9.30 -1.81
C ALA A 68 -13.37 8.07 -1.43
N LEU A 69 -13.20 7.86 -0.12
CA LEU A 69 -12.65 6.66 0.48
C LEU A 69 -13.76 5.87 1.15
N ILE A 70 -13.81 4.57 0.88
CA ILE A 70 -14.81 3.66 1.45
C ILE A 70 -14.15 2.42 2.01
N GLY A 71 -14.81 1.82 3.00
CA GLY A 71 -14.31 0.62 3.65
C GLY A 71 -15.07 0.31 4.92
N LYS A 72 -14.40 -0.26 5.91
CA LYS A 72 -15.01 -0.72 7.16
C LYS A 72 -14.39 -0.02 8.36
N GLN A 73 -15.21 0.18 9.38
CA GLN A 73 -14.77 0.69 10.67
C GLN A 73 -15.16 -0.27 11.79
N GLU A 74 -14.16 -0.80 12.48
CA GLU A 74 -14.33 -1.65 13.67
C GLU A 74 -13.75 -0.93 14.89
N GLY A 75 -14.60 -0.15 15.56
CA GLY A 75 -14.18 0.68 16.69
C GLY A 75 -13.16 1.75 16.27
N ARG A 76 -11.90 1.59 16.70
CA ARG A 76 -10.77 2.48 16.37
C ARG A 76 -9.89 1.97 15.23
N ASN A 77 -10.27 0.87 14.60
CA ASN A 77 -9.58 0.34 13.44
C ASN A 77 -10.39 0.70 12.20
N ILE A 78 -9.82 1.51 11.32
CA ILE A 78 -10.43 1.86 10.04
C ILE A 78 -9.67 1.15 8.93
N GLU A 79 -10.39 0.36 8.13
CA GLU A 79 -9.89 -0.36 6.98
C GLU A 79 -10.38 0.30 5.71
N VAL A 80 -9.48 0.99 5.00
CA VAL A 80 -9.76 1.70 3.74
C VAL A 80 -9.54 0.73 2.59
N MET A 81 -10.65 0.21 2.06
CA MET A 81 -10.66 -0.91 1.11
C MET A 81 -10.76 -0.47 -0.35
N ASN A 82 -11.52 0.58 -0.62
CA ASN A 82 -11.79 1.03 -1.98
C ASN A 82 -11.99 2.55 -2.04
N SER A 83 -12.05 3.09 -3.26
CA SER A 83 -12.17 4.52 -3.50
C SER A 83 -12.83 4.80 -4.84
N PHE A 84 -13.55 5.92 -4.95
CA PHE A 84 -14.15 6.35 -6.22
C PHE A 84 -14.03 7.86 -6.42
N GLU A 85 -14.24 8.32 -7.63
CA GLU A 85 -14.05 9.71 -8.06
C GLU A 85 -15.23 10.57 -7.61
N LEU A 86 -14.95 11.76 -7.08
CA LEU A 86 -15.99 12.73 -6.74
C LEU A 86 -16.05 13.84 -7.79
N LEU A 87 -17.25 14.35 -8.03
CA LEU A 87 -17.46 15.52 -8.84
C LEU A 87 -17.25 16.78 -7.99
N SER A 88 -16.48 17.73 -8.51
CA SER A 88 -16.23 19.01 -7.85
C SER A 88 -16.31 20.17 -8.84
N HIS A 89 -16.80 21.31 -8.37
CA HIS A 89 -16.89 22.55 -9.13
C HIS A 89 -16.06 23.64 -8.48
N THR A 90 -15.38 24.45 -9.28
CA THR A 90 -14.69 25.64 -8.78
C THR A 90 -15.62 26.85 -8.88
N ILE A 91 -16.03 27.39 -7.74
CA ILE A 91 -16.84 28.61 -7.63
C ILE A 91 -16.03 29.60 -6.79
N ASP A 92 -15.85 30.83 -7.28
CA ASP A 92 -15.07 31.87 -6.59
C ASP A 92 -13.66 31.43 -6.15
N GLU A 93 -12.94 30.72 -7.04
CA GLU A 93 -11.61 30.13 -6.79
C GLU A 93 -11.56 29.08 -5.68
N ARG A 94 -12.71 28.63 -5.17
CA ARG A 94 -12.82 27.57 -4.16
C ARG A 94 -13.47 26.33 -4.74
N VAL A 95 -12.96 25.17 -4.33
CA VAL A 95 -13.45 23.88 -4.78
C VAL A 95 -14.62 23.43 -3.91
N HIS A 96 -15.75 23.15 -4.54
CA HIS A 96 -16.97 22.67 -3.92
C HIS A 96 -17.27 21.24 -4.39
N ILE A 97 -17.48 20.32 -3.45
CA ILE A 97 -17.89 18.94 -3.75
C ILE A 97 -19.38 18.94 -4.09
N ASP A 98 -19.72 18.28 -5.20
CA ASP A 98 -21.12 17.98 -5.52
C ASP A 98 -21.64 16.87 -4.61
N LYS A 99 -22.40 17.26 -3.58
CA LYS A 99 -22.98 16.33 -2.61
C LYS A 99 -24.09 15.47 -3.21
N GLU A 100 -24.83 15.98 -4.19
CA GLU A 100 -25.92 15.25 -4.82
C GLU A 100 -25.37 14.12 -5.70
N TYR A 101 -24.25 14.39 -6.38
CA TYR A 101 -23.45 13.36 -7.02
C TYR A 101 -22.95 12.31 -6.03
N TYR A 102 -22.44 12.72 -4.87
CA TYR A 102 -22.01 11.78 -3.82
C TYR A 102 -23.16 10.87 -3.37
N TYR A 103 -24.33 11.42 -2.99
CA TYR A 103 -25.46 10.60 -2.52
C TYR A 103 -25.97 9.64 -3.59
N THR A 104 -25.99 10.07 -4.86
CA THR A 104 -26.34 9.19 -5.99
C THR A 104 -25.32 8.04 -6.13
N LYS A 105 -24.03 8.35 -6.00
CA LYS A 105 -22.97 7.32 -6.02
C LYS A 105 -23.03 6.40 -4.82
N GLU A 106 -23.38 6.92 -3.66
CA GLU A 106 -23.58 6.15 -2.44
C GLU A 106 -24.64 5.09 -2.60
N GLU A 107 -25.81 5.46 -3.11
CA GLU A 107 -26.89 4.51 -3.38
C GLU A 107 -26.43 3.41 -4.37
N GLN A 108 -25.68 3.77 -5.41
CA GLN A 108 -25.15 2.81 -6.39
C GLN A 108 -24.16 1.82 -5.77
N PHE A 109 -23.16 2.31 -5.01
CA PHE A 109 -22.15 1.40 -4.46
C PHE A 109 -22.71 0.58 -3.30
N LYS A 110 -23.66 1.11 -2.51
CA LYS A 110 -24.31 0.35 -1.43
C LYS A 110 -25.11 -0.85 -1.96
N GLN A 111 -25.51 -0.87 -3.24
CA GLN A 111 -26.14 -2.06 -3.84
C GLN A 111 -25.19 -3.26 -3.94
N VAL A 112 -23.90 -3.00 -4.19
CA VAL A 112 -22.86 -4.03 -4.34
C VAL A 112 -22.03 -4.22 -3.08
N PHE A 113 -21.78 -3.16 -2.31
CA PHE A 113 -20.97 -3.14 -1.10
C PHE A 113 -21.79 -2.62 0.10
N LYS A 114 -22.74 -3.44 0.57
CA LYS A 114 -23.65 -3.07 1.67
C LYS A 114 -22.93 -2.77 2.98
N ASP A 115 -21.87 -3.54 3.25
CA ASP A 115 -21.11 -3.50 4.50
C ASP A 115 -20.00 -2.44 4.49
N MET A 116 -19.82 -1.69 3.39
CA MET A 116 -18.83 -0.63 3.30
C MET A 116 -19.47 0.73 3.55
N GLU A 117 -18.81 1.58 4.31
CA GLU A 117 -19.23 2.93 4.64
C GLU A 117 -18.27 3.96 4.08
N PHE A 118 -18.74 5.20 4.00
CA PHE A 118 -17.91 6.33 3.62
C PHE A 118 -17.01 6.71 4.79
N LEU A 119 -15.70 6.60 4.58
CA LEU A 119 -14.69 6.79 5.62
C LEU A 119 -14.00 8.15 5.55
N GLY A 120 -14.03 8.80 4.39
CA GLY A 120 -13.28 10.02 4.16
C GLY A 120 -13.04 10.31 2.70
N TRP A 121 -12.04 11.12 2.41
CA TRP A 121 -11.76 11.58 1.06
C TRP A 121 -10.26 11.59 0.77
N TYR A 122 -9.92 11.58 -0.52
CA TYR A 122 -8.54 11.69 -0.97
C TYR A 122 -8.34 12.85 -1.94
N THR A 123 -7.09 13.31 -2.01
CA THR A 123 -6.64 14.21 -3.08
C THR A 123 -5.17 14.00 -3.43
N THR A 124 -4.71 14.66 -4.48
CA THR A 124 -3.31 14.64 -4.92
C THR A 124 -2.64 15.99 -4.77
N GLY A 125 -1.44 16.04 -4.22
CA GLY A 125 -0.67 17.29 -4.10
C GLY A 125 0.53 17.18 -3.18
N GLY A 126 1.07 18.35 -2.78
CA GLY A 126 2.10 18.46 -1.75
C GLY A 126 1.55 18.29 -0.33
N PRO A 127 2.17 18.88 0.70
CA PRO A 127 1.63 18.91 2.06
C PRO A 127 0.20 19.49 2.13
N PRO A 128 -0.58 19.19 3.19
CA PRO A 128 -1.89 19.78 3.38
C PRO A 128 -1.87 21.31 3.33
N ASP A 129 -2.90 21.91 2.74
CA ASP A 129 -3.06 23.36 2.61
C ASP A 129 -4.46 23.85 3.04
N GLN A 130 -4.70 25.16 2.91
CA GLN A 130 -5.97 25.77 3.33
C GLN A 130 -7.15 25.36 2.45
N SER A 131 -6.90 24.99 1.19
CA SER A 131 -7.92 24.48 0.28
C SER A 131 -8.39 23.08 0.72
N ASP A 132 -7.47 22.27 1.25
CA ASP A 132 -7.81 20.96 1.81
C ASP A 132 -8.69 21.10 3.06
N ILE A 133 -8.42 22.07 3.95
CA ILE A 133 -9.31 22.35 5.10
C ILE A 133 -10.71 22.71 4.59
N HIS A 134 -10.80 23.53 3.53
CA HIS A 134 -12.09 23.95 2.98
C HIS A 134 -12.89 22.76 2.45
N ILE A 135 -12.25 21.85 1.73
CA ILE A 135 -12.87 20.62 1.22
C ILE A 135 -13.23 19.70 2.40
N HIS A 136 -12.32 19.52 3.36
CA HIS A 136 -12.54 18.66 4.52
C HIS A 136 -13.76 19.11 5.33
N LYS A 137 -13.97 20.42 5.53
CA LYS A 137 -15.18 20.95 6.17
C LYS A 137 -16.46 20.55 5.43
N GLN A 138 -16.45 20.53 4.10
CA GLN A 138 -17.61 20.08 3.32
C GLN A 138 -17.87 18.58 3.50
N VAL A 139 -16.81 17.77 3.64
CA VAL A 139 -16.93 16.33 3.93
C VAL A 139 -17.40 16.08 5.36
N CYS A 140 -17.01 16.93 6.32
CA CYS A 140 -17.52 16.89 7.69
C CYS A 140 -19.04 17.12 7.79
N GLU A 141 -19.66 17.73 6.77
CA GLU A 141 -21.12 17.87 6.68
C GLU A 141 -21.81 16.58 6.22
N ILE A 142 -21.06 15.60 5.73
CA ILE A 142 -21.54 14.27 5.32
C ILE A 142 -21.31 13.25 6.44
N ILE A 143 -20.10 13.21 7.01
CA ILE A 143 -19.70 12.32 8.11
C ILE A 143 -18.95 13.08 9.21
N GLU A 144 -19.10 12.69 10.47
CA GLU A 144 -18.60 13.48 11.61
C GLU A 144 -17.06 13.54 11.69
N SER A 145 -16.36 12.44 11.38
CA SER A 145 -14.90 12.33 11.51
C SER A 145 -14.27 11.69 10.27
N PRO A 146 -14.23 12.40 9.12
CA PRO A 146 -13.66 11.86 7.89
C PRO A 146 -12.15 11.72 7.96
N LEU A 147 -11.62 10.64 7.39
CA LEU A 147 -10.21 10.53 7.06
C LEU A 147 -9.86 11.42 5.85
N PHE A 148 -8.66 11.97 5.87
CA PHE A 148 -8.10 12.69 4.73
C PHE A 148 -6.83 11.99 4.25
N LEU A 149 -6.82 11.50 3.01
CA LEU A 149 -5.65 10.89 2.39
C LEU A 149 -5.07 11.81 1.31
N LYS A 150 -3.77 12.08 1.36
CA LYS A 150 -3.08 12.88 0.34
C LYS A 150 -1.97 12.06 -0.30
N LEU A 151 -2.05 11.90 -1.62
CA LEU A 151 -1.04 11.21 -2.43
C LEU A 151 -0.21 12.25 -3.20
N ASN A 152 1.13 12.15 -3.15
CA ASN A 152 2.00 13.01 -3.94
C ASN A 152 2.58 12.26 -5.15
N PRO A 153 1.99 12.41 -6.36
CA PRO A 153 2.43 11.67 -7.55
C PRO A 153 3.75 12.20 -8.13
N MET A 154 4.24 13.35 -7.65
CA MET A 154 5.44 14.02 -8.11
C MET A 154 6.57 13.98 -7.08
N THR A 155 6.47 13.10 -6.08
CA THR A 155 7.50 12.96 -5.03
C THR A 155 8.87 12.62 -5.62
N LYS A 156 9.93 13.08 -4.95
CA LYS A 156 11.32 12.64 -5.19
C LYS A 156 11.86 11.79 -4.03
N HIS A 157 11.06 11.60 -2.98
CA HIS A 157 11.43 10.81 -1.82
C HIS A 157 11.36 9.31 -2.14
N THR A 158 12.14 8.50 -1.41
CA THR A 158 12.18 7.05 -1.58
C THR A 158 11.03 6.32 -0.88
N ASP A 159 10.33 7.02 0.02
CA ASP A 159 9.22 6.46 0.78
C ASP A 159 7.90 6.58 -0.02
N LEU A 160 6.95 5.72 0.31
CA LEU A 160 5.62 5.71 -0.29
C LEU A 160 4.95 7.10 -0.08
N PRO A 161 4.63 7.87 -1.14
CA PRO A 161 4.16 9.25 -1.00
C PRO A 161 2.67 9.34 -0.68
N VAL A 162 2.26 8.67 0.40
CA VAL A 162 0.90 8.66 0.90
C VAL A 162 0.94 9.08 2.36
N SER A 163 0.15 10.10 2.71
CA SER A 163 -0.06 10.51 4.09
C SER A 163 -1.56 10.49 4.39
N VAL A 164 -1.91 10.10 5.61
CA VAL A 164 -3.29 10.03 6.09
C VAL A 164 -3.41 10.96 7.29
N TYR A 165 -4.54 11.66 7.39
CA TYR A 165 -4.78 12.66 8.42
C TYR A 165 -6.18 12.51 9.02
N GLU A 166 -6.32 12.84 10.29
CA GLU A 166 -7.60 13.16 10.94
C GLU A 166 -7.69 14.67 11.21
N SER A 167 -8.90 15.19 11.42
CA SER A 167 -9.09 16.58 11.83
C SER A 167 -9.19 16.72 13.34
N VAL A 168 -8.56 17.77 13.85
CA VAL A 168 -8.62 18.20 15.26
C VAL A 168 -9.06 19.66 15.28
N ILE A 169 -9.99 19.99 16.17
CA ILE A 169 -10.42 21.37 16.39
C ILE A 169 -9.61 21.92 17.58
N ASP A 170 -8.82 22.96 17.34
CA ASP A 170 -8.01 23.63 18.35
C ASP A 170 -8.27 25.14 18.35
N ILE A 171 -8.10 25.78 19.50
CA ILE A 171 -8.33 27.22 19.66
C ILE A 171 -7.00 27.94 19.44
N ILE A 172 -6.80 28.47 18.23
CA ILE A 172 -5.64 29.30 17.90
C ILE A 172 -6.08 30.77 17.93
N ASN A 173 -5.41 31.58 18.75
CA ASN A 173 -5.68 33.01 18.89
C ASN A 173 -7.15 33.36 19.26
N GLY A 174 -7.82 32.47 20.01
CA GLY A 174 -9.21 32.66 20.44
C GLY A 174 -10.27 32.26 19.42
N GLU A 175 -9.87 31.77 18.24
CA GLU A 175 -10.79 31.23 17.24
C GLU A 175 -10.66 29.71 17.15
N ALA A 176 -11.81 29.02 17.06
CA ALA A 176 -11.84 27.58 16.83
C ALA A 176 -11.43 27.27 15.38
N THR A 177 -10.22 26.73 15.22
CA THR A 177 -9.62 26.39 13.93
C THR A 177 -9.52 24.88 13.77
N MET A 178 -9.82 24.39 12.56
CA MET A 178 -9.66 22.98 12.20
C MET A 178 -8.26 22.76 11.65
N LEU A 179 -7.56 21.76 12.17
CA LEU A 179 -6.19 21.40 11.82
C LEU A 179 -6.12 19.90 11.51
N PHE A 180 -5.08 19.48 10.78
CA PHE A 180 -4.82 18.07 10.46
C PHE A 180 -3.78 17.47 11.40
N ALA A 181 -4.06 16.31 11.95
CA ALA A 181 -3.10 15.47 12.66
C ALA A 181 -2.76 14.25 11.78
N GLU A 182 -1.46 14.01 11.56
CA GLU A 182 -1.00 12.89 10.73
C GLU A 182 -1.19 11.55 11.46
N LEU A 183 -1.75 10.58 10.75
CA LEU A 183 -2.00 9.22 11.20
C LEU A 183 -1.00 8.25 10.59
N THR A 184 -0.47 7.35 11.42
CA THR A 184 0.28 6.19 10.94
C THR A 184 -0.68 5.16 10.36
N TYR A 185 -0.36 4.62 9.19
CA TYR A 185 -1.14 3.57 8.56
C TYR A 185 -0.30 2.31 8.30
N THR A 186 -0.97 1.16 8.21
CA THR A 186 -0.40 -0.09 7.71
C THR A 186 -0.97 -0.40 6.34
N LEU A 187 -0.22 -1.13 5.51
CA LEU A 187 -0.78 -1.67 4.28
C LEU A 187 -1.53 -2.96 4.62
N ALA A 188 -2.85 -2.93 4.45
CA ALA A 188 -3.65 -4.13 4.48
C ALA A 188 -3.45 -4.90 3.18
N THR A 189 -3.32 -6.21 3.28
CA THR A 189 -3.23 -7.05 2.09
C THR A 189 -4.10 -8.28 2.30
N GLU A 190 -5.22 -8.32 1.60
CA GLU A 190 -5.90 -9.59 1.36
C GLU A 190 -4.99 -10.49 0.51
N GLU A 191 -5.05 -11.81 0.70
CA GLU A 191 -4.14 -12.73 -0.02
C GLU A 191 -4.27 -12.61 -1.54
N ALA A 192 -5.49 -12.44 -2.06
CA ALA A 192 -5.73 -12.23 -3.49
C ALA A 192 -5.10 -10.90 -3.98
N GLU A 193 -5.26 -9.83 -3.23
CA GLU A 193 -4.67 -8.53 -3.53
C GLU A 193 -3.14 -8.58 -3.47
N ARG A 194 -2.59 -9.25 -2.46
CA ARG A 194 -1.14 -9.46 -2.30
C ARG A 194 -0.55 -10.14 -3.53
N ILE A 195 -1.19 -11.21 -4.02
CA ILE A 195 -0.77 -11.93 -5.22
C ILE A 195 -0.86 -11.02 -6.46
N GLY A 196 -1.95 -10.25 -6.59
CA GLY A 196 -2.14 -9.31 -7.69
C GLY A 196 -1.08 -8.20 -7.74
N VAL A 197 -0.83 -7.55 -6.61
CA VAL A 197 0.18 -6.48 -6.48
C VAL A 197 1.58 -7.02 -6.75
N ASP A 198 1.91 -8.18 -6.20
CA ASP A 198 3.19 -8.86 -6.38
C ASP A 198 3.40 -9.26 -7.86
N HIS A 199 2.35 -9.71 -8.56
CA HIS A 199 2.41 -9.98 -9.99
C HIS A 199 2.65 -8.70 -10.81
N VAL A 200 1.88 -7.63 -10.57
CA VAL A 200 2.02 -6.35 -11.27
C VAL A 200 3.42 -5.76 -11.07
N ALA A 201 3.94 -5.80 -9.85
CA ALA A 201 5.29 -5.33 -9.53
C ALA A 201 6.39 -6.13 -10.25
N ARG A 202 6.22 -7.46 -10.39
CA ARG A 202 7.18 -8.31 -11.11
C ARG A 202 7.12 -8.15 -12.63
N MET A 203 5.94 -7.95 -13.21
CA MET A 203 5.81 -7.72 -14.66
C MET A 203 6.66 -6.54 -15.14
N THR A 204 6.89 -5.55 -14.27
CA THR A 204 7.75 -4.40 -14.57
C THR A 204 9.25 -4.70 -14.40
N ALA A 205 9.62 -5.69 -13.58
CA ALA A 205 11.00 -5.96 -13.18
C ALA A 205 11.67 -7.13 -13.94
N THR A 206 10.89 -8.11 -14.41
CA THR A 206 11.39 -9.30 -15.10
C THR A 206 10.58 -9.57 -16.36
N GLY A 207 11.25 -9.58 -17.52
CA GLY A 207 10.64 -9.92 -18.80
C GLY A 207 9.96 -11.29 -18.79
N THR A 208 8.98 -11.45 -19.68
CA THR A 208 8.07 -12.60 -19.85
C THR A 208 8.77 -13.91 -20.22
N GLY A 209 9.62 -14.43 -19.34
CA GLY A 209 10.16 -15.79 -19.43
C GLY A 209 9.29 -16.77 -18.65
N GLU A 210 8.99 -17.92 -19.23
CA GLU A 210 8.31 -19.04 -18.57
C GLU A 210 9.15 -19.53 -17.39
N ASN A 211 8.89 -18.99 -16.20
CA ASN A 211 9.52 -19.43 -14.97
C ASN A 211 8.66 -20.54 -14.32
N SER A 212 9.32 -21.48 -13.64
CA SER A 212 8.62 -22.48 -12.81
C SER A 212 7.78 -21.78 -11.74
N THR A 213 6.56 -22.25 -11.49
CA THR A 213 5.66 -21.72 -10.45
C THR A 213 6.31 -21.69 -9.06
N VAL A 214 7.20 -22.65 -8.79
CA VAL A 214 8.02 -22.70 -7.56
C VAL A 214 9.04 -21.56 -7.54
N ALA A 215 9.69 -21.29 -8.68
CA ALA A 215 10.66 -20.20 -8.78
C ALA A 215 9.97 -18.84 -8.59
N GLU A 216 8.81 -18.63 -9.19
CA GLU A 216 8.03 -17.39 -9.02
C GLU A 216 7.62 -17.15 -7.56
N HIS A 217 7.12 -18.17 -6.87
CA HIS A 217 6.74 -18.06 -5.47
C HIS A 217 7.94 -17.77 -4.56
N LEU A 218 9.07 -18.46 -4.79
CA LEU A 218 10.28 -18.28 -4.00
C LEU A 218 10.94 -16.91 -4.25
N ILE A 219 10.80 -16.32 -5.44
CA ILE A 219 11.38 -14.99 -5.75
C ILE A 219 10.74 -13.89 -4.89
N ALA A 220 9.42 -13.91 -4.71
CA ALA A 220 8.71 -12.93 -3.88
C ALA A 220 9.18 -13.03 -2.41
N GLN A 221 9.21 -14.26 -1.87
CA GLN A 221 9.69 -14.52 -0.52
C GLN A 221 11.16 -14.13 -0.36
N HIS A 222 12.01 -14.49 -1.32
CA HIS A 222 13.43 -14.13 -1.31
C HIS A 222 13.64 -12.62 -1.32
N SER A 223 12.86 -11.87 -2.11
CA SER A 223 12.93 -10.41 -2.17
C SER A 223 12.51 -9.78 -0.84
N ALA A 224 11.46 -10.30 -0.19
CA ALA A 224 11.05 -9.86 1.15
C ALA A 224 12.14 -10.15 2.20
N ILE A 225 12.74 -11.35 2.19
CA ILE A 225 13.85 -11.72 3.08
C ILE A 225 15.06 -10.82 2.83
N LYS A 226 15.40 -10.54 1.58
CA LYS A 226 16.50 -9.64 1.20
C LYS A 226 16.28 -8.22 1.70
N MET A 227 15.05 -7.70 1.59
CA MET A 227 14.66 -6.40 2.12
C MET A 227 14.81 -6.36 3.65
N LEU A 228 14.29 -7.36 4.35
CA LEU A 228 14.44 -7.49 5.80
C LEU A 228 15.91 -7.56 6.21
N HIS A 229 16.71 -8.38 5.55
CA HIS A 229 18.15 -8.49 5.79
C HIS A 229 18.86 -7.15 5.62
N SER A 230 18.52 -6.38 4.58
CA SER A 230 19.06 -5.04 4.39
C SER A 230 18.73 -4.10 5.55
N ARG A 231 17.49 -4.12 6.07
CA ARG A 231 17.07 -3.32 7.23
C ARG A 231 17.80 -3.74 8.51
N VAL A 232 17.90 -5.04 8.78
CA VAL A 232 18.64 -5.57 9.93
C VAL A 232 20.13 -5.19 9.86
N LYS A 233 20.72 -5.22 8.67
CA LYS A 233 22.11 -4.81 8.45
C LYS A 233 22.33 -3.34 8.79
N ILE A 234 21.41 -2.45 8.38
CA ILE A 234 21.47 -1.02 8.72
C ILE A 234 21.40 -0.81 10.23
N ILE A 235 20.51 -1.51 10.93
CA ILE A 235 20.40 -1.42 12.40
C ILE A 235 21.71 -1.88 13.06
N LEU A 236 22.30 -2.98 12.57
CA LEU A 236 23.58 -3.49 13.07
C LEU A 236 24.73 -2.50 12.85
N GLU A 237 24.81 -1.89 11.67
CA GLU A 237 25.81 -0.87 11.34
C GLU A 237 25.64 0.37 12.23
N TYR A 238 24.40 0.81 12.47
CA TYR A 238 24.10 1.91 13.39
C TYR A 238 24.57 1.64 14.82
N VAL A 239 24.26 0.45 15.37
CA VAL A 239 24.69 0.08 16.73
C VAL A 239 26.23 0.06 16.85
N LYS A 240 26.93 -0.46 15.83
CA LYS A 240 28.40 -0.46 15.78
C LYS A 240 28.99 0.95 15.69
N ALA A 241 28.38 1.84 14.90
CA ALA A 241 28.82 3.22 14.75
C ALA A 241 28.64 4.02 16.06
N VAL A 242 27.57 3.75 16.81
CA VAL A 242 27.37 4.33 18.14
C VAL A 242 28.39 3.79 19.15
N GLU A 243 28.68 2.48 19.12
CA GLU A 243 29.73 1.87 19.96
C GLU A 243 31.13 2.44 19.66
N ALA A 244 31.44 2.66 18.38
CA ALA A 244 32.69 3.28 17.94
C ALA A 244 32.80 4.78 18.24
N GLY A 245 31.70 5.43 18.65
CA GLY A 245 31.64 6.86 18.93
C GLY A 245 31.56 7.76 17.69
N GLU A 246 31.27 7.20 16.51
CA GLU A 246 31.12 7.95 15.25
C GLU A 246 29.77 8.68 15.18
N VAL A 247 28.75 8.15 15.86
CA VAL A 247 27.38 8.66 15.87
C VAL A 247 26.93 8.97 17.30
N PRO A 248 26.14 10.05 17.54
CA PRO A 248 25.63 10.38 18.86
C PRO A 248 24.81 9.24 19.49
N PHE A 249 25.00 9.03 20.78
CA PHE A 249 24.28 8.00 21.54
C PHE A 249 22.80 8.37 21.67
N ASN A 250 21.92 7.56 21.08
CA ASN A 250 20.46 7.71 21.20
C ASN A 250 19.87 6.58 22.05
N HIS A 251 19.43 6.91 23.27
CA HIS A 251 18.86 5.95 24.22
C HIS A 251 17.54 5.32 23.72
N GLU A 252 16.72 6.04 22.96
CA GLU A 252 15.42 5.54 22.50
C GLU A 252 15.60 4.46 21.44
N ILE A 253 16.38 4.76 20.39
CA ILE A 253 16.66 3.83 19.29
C ILE A 253 17.38 2.58 19.80
N LEU A 254 18.35 2.73 20.72
CA LEU A 254 19.06 1.58 21.29
C LEU A 254 18.16 0.73 22.18
N ARG A 255 17.22 1.34 22.92
CA ARG A 255 16.22 0.61 23.70
C ARG A 255 15.30 -0.19 22.80
N GLU A 256 14.87 0.38 21.68
CA GLU A 256 14.06 -0.31 20.67
C GLU A 256 14.82 -1.46 20.00
N ALA A 257 16.06 -1.23 19.58
CA ALA A 257 16.93 -2.27 19.02
C ALA A 257 17.15 -3.42 20.02
N ASN A 258 17.37 -3.08 21.30
CA ASN A 258 17.50 -4.08 22.36
C ASN A 258 16.19 -4.87 22.57
N ALA A 259 15.05 -4.20 22.60
CA ALA A 259 13.75 -4.84 22.70
C ALA A 259 13.46 -5.76 21.49
N LEU A 260 13.86 -5.37 20.29
CA LEU A 260 13.77 -6.19 19.09
C LEU A 260 14.61 -7.47 19.23
N CYS A 261 15.87 -7.36 19.66
CA CYS A 261 16.75 -8.52 19.88
C CYS A 261 16.18 -9.51 20.90
N HIS A 262 15.60 -9.01 22.00
CA HIS A 262 15.01 -9.85 23.05
C HIS A 262 13.71 -10.54 22.66
N ARG A 263 13.04 -10.10 21.58
CA ARG A 263 11.85 -10.77 21.03
C ARG A 263 12.21 -11.96 20.13
N LEU A 264 13.49 -12.18 19.84
CA LEU A 264 13.96 -13.28 19.02
C LEU A 264 14.34 -14.48 19.90
N PRO A 265 13.94 -15.72 19.55
CA PRO A 265 13.06 -16.12 18.43
C PRO A 265 11.56 -15.85 18.71
N VAL A 266 10.85 -15.31 17.71
CA VAL A 266 9.46 -14.80 17.83
C VAL A 266 8.47 -15.84 18.37
N LEU A 267 8.59 -17.10 17.92
CA LEU A 267 7.78 -18.22 18.39
C LEU A 267 8.67 -19.45 18.57
N SER A 268 8.80 -19.92 19.80
CA SER A 268 9.59 -21.13 20.14
C SER A 268 8.88 -22.07 21.12
N THR A 269 7.56 -21.86 21.32
CA THR A 269 6.76 -22.63 22.27
C THR A 269 6.62 -24.09 21.83
N THR A 270 6.47 -25.00 22.79
CA THR A 270 6.29 -26.43 22.50
C THR A 270 5.02 -26.69 21.71
N LYS A 271 3.93 -25.96 22.02
CA LYS A 271 2.66 -26.05 21.27
C LYS A 271 2.86 -25.67 19.80
N PHE A 272 3.57 -24.58 19.52
CA PHE A 272 3.88 -24.17 18.15
C PHE A 272 4.65 -25.26 17.40
N LYS A 273 5.60 -25.93 18.04
CA LYS A 273 6.34 -27.04 17.40
C LYS A 273 5.42 -28.21 17.06
N THR A 274 4.53 -28.59 17.97
CA THR A 274 3.53 -29.64 17.71
C THR A 274 2.64 -29.25 16.53
N ASP A 275 2.02 -28.07 16.59
CA ASP A 275 1.14 -27.56 15.53
C ASP A 275 1.87 -27.47 14.17
N PHE A 276 3.16 -27.09 14.18
CA PHE A 276 4.01 -27.06 12.99
C PHE A 276 4.26 -28.46 12.41
N TYR A 277 4.58 -29.45 13.24
CA TYR A 277 4.77 -30.83 12.76
C TYR A 277 3.46 -31.46 12.26
N ASP A 278 2.34 -31.15 12.91
CA ASP A 278 1.02 -31.60 12.46
C ASP A 278 0.71 -31.04 11.07
N GLN A 279 0.96 -29.74 10.84
CA GLN A 279 0.85 -29.14 9.51
C GLN A 279 1.78 -29.79 8.48
N CYS A 280 3.03 -30.08 8.83
CA CYS A 280 3.96 -30.78 7.95
C CYS A 280 3.48 -32.19 7.58
N ASN A 281 2.93 -32.92 8.55
CA ASN A 281 2.40 -34.26 8.34
C ASN A 281 1.19 -34.24 7.40
N ASP A 282 0.25 -33.30 7.60
CA ASP A 282 -0.95 -33.16 6.77
C ASP A 282 -0.60 -32.79 5.33
N VAL A 283 0.28 -31.79 5.14
CA VAL A 283 0.75 -31.39 3.81
C VAL A 283 1.53 -32.53 3.14
N GLY A 284 2.39 -33.22 3.89
CA GLY A 284 3.15 -34.37 3.39
C GLY A 284 2.26 -35.52 2.94
N LEU A 285 1.24 -35.86 3.73
CA LEU A 285 0.26 -36.88 3.40
C LEU A 285 -0.54 -36.52 2.14
N MET A 286 -1.05 -35.29 2.05
CA MET A 286 -1.82 -34.81 0.90
C MET A 286 -0.96 -34.79 -0.38
N ALA A 287 0.28 -34.29 -0.28
CA ALA A 287 1.22 -34.30 -1.40
C ALA A 287 1.54 -35.74 -1.85
N TYR A 288 1.76 -36.66 -0.90
CA TYR A 288 2.03 -38.05 -1.20
C TYR A 288 0.85 -38.73 -1.92
N LEU A 289 -0.39 -38.51 -1.44
CA LEU A 289 -1.59 -38.98 -2.14
C LEU A 289 -1.67 -38.41 -3.57
N GLY A 290 -1.37 -37.13 -3.76
CA GLY A 290 -1.26 -36.52 -5.09
C GLY A 290 -0.20 -37.19 -5.98
N THR A 291 0.96 -37.57 -5.43
CA THR A 291 1.97 -38.33 -6.18
C THR A 291 1.50 -39.73 -6.55
N ILE A 292 0.77 -40.43 -5.68
CA ILE A 292 0.17 -41.74 -5.99
C ILE A 292 -0.84 -41.60 -7.12
N THR A 293 -1.71 -40.58 -7.08
CA THR A 293 -2.66 -40.29 -8.15
C THR A 293 -1.95 -40.03 -9.48
N LYS A 294 -0.87 -39.24 -9.47
CA LYS A 294 -0.04 -39.00 -10.65
C LYS A 294 0.60 -40.29 -11.17
N THR A 295 1.15 -41.13 -10.30
CA THR A 295 1.72 -42.43 -10.67
C THR A 295 0.68 -43.36 -11.30
N CYS A 296 -0.52 -43.43 -10.73
CA CYS A 296 -1.62 -44.21 -11.29
C CYS A 296 -2.02 -43.70 -12.69
N ASN A 297 -2.08 -42.37 -12.87
CA ASN A 297 -2.33 -41.77 -14.18
C ASN A 297 -1.21 -42.11 -15.18
N SER A 298 0.07 -42.00 -14.79
CA SER A 298 1.19 -42.38 -15.64
C SER A 298 1.19 -43.87 -15.99
N MET A 299 0.82 -44.73 -15.06
CA MET A 299 0.65 -46.17 -15.31
C MET A 299 -0.48 -46.43 -16.31
N ASN A 300 -1.62 -45.75 -16.16
CA ASN A 300 -2.72 -45.84 -17.10
C ASN A 300 -2.30 -45.36 -18.50
N GLN A 301 -1.60 -44.23 -18.60
CA GLN A 301 -1.02 -43.75 -19.87
C GLN A 301 -0.05 -44.76 -20.50
N PHE A 302 0.77 -45.41 -19.68
CA PHE A 302 1.68 -46.47 -20.15
C PHE A 302 0.91 -47.66 -20.70
N ILE A 303 -0.09 -48.17 -19.96
CA ILE A 303 -0.94 -49.30 -20.39
C ILE A 303 -1.65 -48.95 -21.70
N ASN A 304 -2.21 -47.75 -21.82
CA ASN A 304 -2.87 -47.30 -23.05
C ASN A 304 -1.91 -47.30 -24.24
N LYS A 305 -0.69 -46.77 -24.09
CA LYS A 305 0.33 -46.79 -25.14
C LYS A 305 0.81 -48.20 -25.45
N PHE A 306 0.97 -49.04 -24.43
CA PHE A 306 1.37 -50.43 -24.58
C PHE A 306 0.32 -51.23 -25.37
N ASN A 307 -0.96 -51.07 -25.05
CA ASN A 307 -2.04 -51.74 -25.75
C ASN A 307 -2.11 -51.34 -27.23
N VAL A 308 -1.88 -50.06 -27.55
CA VAL A 308 -1.82 -49.59 -28.95
C VAL A 308 -0.65 -50.21 -29.72
N LEU A 309 0.52 -50.35 -29.10
CA LEU A 309 1.75 -50.81 -29.79
C LEU A 309 1.92 -52.33 -29.80
N TYR A 310 1.57 -53.00 -28.70
CA TYR A 310 1.90 -54.41 -28.45
C TYR A 310 0.68 -55.31 -28.40
N ASP A 311 -0.50 -54.81 -28.02
CA ASP A 311 -1.71 -55.62 -28.02
C ASP A 311 -2.29 -55.69 -29.43
N ARG A 312 -1.73 -56.60 -30.24
CA ARG A 312 -2.27 -57.01 -31.56
C ARG A 312 -3.58 -57.80 -31.45
N GLN A 313 -4.39 -57.57 -30.43
CA GLN A 313 -5.73 -58.13 -30.30
C GLN A 313 -6.70 -57.41 -31.26
N GLY A 314 -6.56 -57.69 -32.55
CA GLY A 314 -7.53 -57.24 -33.55
C GLY A 314 -7.26 -57.60 -35.01
N ILE A 315 -6.05 -57.98 -35.41
CA ILE A 315 -5.73 -58.17 -36.85
C ILE A 315 -5.60 -59.65 -37.25
N GLY A 316 -5.59 -60.60 -36.29
CA GLY A 316 -5.22 -62.00 -36.55
C GLY A 316 -6.32 -63.07 -36.55
N ARG A 317 -7.52 -62.83 -36.01
CA ARG A 317 -8.55 -63.88 -35.93
C ARG A 317 -9.64 -63.70 -36.98
N ARG A 318 -9.34 -64.13 -38.21
CA ARG A 318 -10.36 -64.63 -39.15
C ARG A 318 -11.07 -65.80 -38.49
N MET A 319 -12.24 -65.57 -37.90
CA MET A 319 -13.12 -66.62 -37.47
C MET A 319 -13.82 -67.17 -38.72
N ARG A 320 -13.30 -68.32 -39.16
CA ARG A 320 -13.91 -69.23 -40.14
C ARG A 320 -15.36 -69.47 -39.71
N GLY A 321 -16.30 -69.21 -40.61
CA GLY A 321 -17.71 -69.50 -40.38
C GLY A 321 -17.95 -70.99 -40.13
N LEU A 322 -19.06 -71.29 -39.46
CA LEU A 322 -19.87 -72.46 -39.72
C LEU A 322 -21.27 -72.19 -39.19
N PHE A 323 -22.19 -72.16 -40.15
CA PHE A 323 -23.62 -72.32 -40.00
C PHE A 323 -23.94 -73.56 -39.15
N PHE A 324 -24.84 -73.43 -38.18
CA PHE A 324 -26.17 -74.06 -38.14
C PHE A 324 -26.90 -73.62 -36.87
#